data_AF-A0A1I5UIZ1-F1
#
_entry.id   AF-A0A1I5UIZ1-F1
#
_cell.length_a   1.000
_cell.length_b   1.000
_cell.length_c   1.000
_cell.angle_alpha   90.00
_cell.angle_beta   90.00
_cell.angle_gamma   90.00
#
_symmetry.space_group_name_H-M   'P 1'
#
loop_
_entity.id
_entity.type
_entity.pdbx_description
1 polymer ?
#
loop_
_entity_poly.entity_id
_entity_poly.type
_entity_poly.pdbx_seq_one_letter_code
_entity_poly.pdbx_strand_id
1 'polypeptide(L)'
;MQLYALLFALSLWLSACTAARPESTAPPAAGPSSGPHVPETTEPPNPWDALRLRGVEFVAMGSEPFWSLELTNQEALRFRTVASGDSLVVPLPTASQAQDANVLRYRALTPAGELTVTIAQRPCPNAMSGEVLPYTVTVQARTAAEPASREFAGCGRYLGDYRLHDLWALEFIDGQAVTAAQFAQRKPYLELNLTREEVLGFSGCNDFSGSLSPERAGLRFGTMRGTMLACPALAFEQKFRAALSGQAFTYRLENRRLTLENRVNTLVFRKFD
;
A
#
# COMPACT_ATOMS: atom_id res chain seq x y z
N MET A 1 53.92 83.99 -18.82
CA MET A 1 54.19 83.06 -17.70
C MET A 1 52.93 82.25 -17.48
N GLN A 2 53.06 80.93 -17.34
CA GLN A 2 52.07 79.85 -17.51
C GLN A 2 50.72 80.05 -16.79
N LEU A 3 49.56 79.71 -17.37
CA LEU A 3 48.95 78.38 -17.71
C LEU A 3 48.42 77.58 -16.49
N TYR A 4 47.09 77.34 -16.54
CA TYR A 4 46.28 76.22 -15.97
C TYR A 4 45.85 76.16 -14.49
N ALA A 5 44.51 76.07 -14.32
CA ALA A 5 43.74 74.87 -13.90
C ALA A 5 42.82 74.99 -12.66
N LEU A 6 41.76 74.17 -12.74
CA LEU A 6 40.93 73.53 -11.69
C LEU A 6 39.55 74.13 -11.32
N LEU A 7 38.51 73.49 -11.90
CA LEU A 7 37.48 72.63 -11.28
C LEU A 7 36.84 72.95 -9.90
N PHE A 8 35.60 72.42 -9.80
CA PHE A 8 34.59 72.41 -8.72
C PHE A 8 33.67 73.63 -8.67
N ALA A 9 32.36 73.56 -8.39
CA ALA A 9 31.36 72.49 -8.31
C ALA A 9 29.98 73.14 -8.06
N LEU A 10 28.94 72.33 -8.23
CA LEU A 10 27.66 72.35 -7.50
C LEU A 10 26.62 73.49 -7.73
N SER A 11 25.54 73.08 -8.41
CA SER A 11 24.14 73.10 -7.95
C SER A 11 23.44 74.42 -7.56
N LEU A 12 22.32 74.76 -8.20
CA LEU A 12 20.94 74.56 -7.71
C LEU A 12 19.92 75.37 -8.57
N TRP A 13 18.87 74.66 -8.99
CA TRP A 13 17.46 75.09 -9.10
C TRP A 13 17.01 76.08 -10.17
N LEU A 14 16.00 75.66 -10.95
CA LEU A 14 14.74 76.38 -11.09
C LEU A 14 13.61 75.46 -11.57
N SER A 15 12.45 75.72 -10.99
CA SER A 15 11.16 75.03 -11.05
C SER A 15 10.46 75.10 -12.41
N ALA A 16 9.61 74.11 -12.74
CA ALA A 16 8.23 74.34 -13.20
C ALA A 16 7.47 73.03 -13.53
N CYS A 17 6.40 72.83 -12.75
CA CYS A 17 5.02 72.40 -13.07
C CYS A 17 4.66 71.37 -14.18
N THR A 18 3.60 70.61 -13.80
CA THR A 18 2.60 69.81 -14.56
C THR A 18 2.94 68.33 -14.75
N ALA A 19 2.05 67.36 -14.51
CA ALA A 19 0.60 67.36 -14.46
C ALA A 19 0.03 66.45 -13.35
N ALA A 20 -1.11 66.84 -12.80
CA ALA A 20 -1.88 66.08 -11.82
C ALA A 20 -2.45 64.79 -12.44
N ARG A 21 -2.31 63.66 -11.75
CA ARG A 21 -3.04 62.41 -12.02
C ARG A 21 -4.25 62.30 -11.07
N PRO A 22 -5.40 61.80 -11.55
CA PRO A 22 -6.60 61.68 -10.74
C PRO A 22 -6.43 60.62 -9.65
N GLU A 23 -6.87 60.98 -8.46
CA GLU A 23 -6.98 60.16 -7.27
C GLU A 23 -8.08 59.10 -7.50
N SER A 24 -7.67 57.87 -7.81
CA SER A 24 -8.57 56.72 -7.87
C SER A 24 -8.60 56.08 -6.48
N THR A 25 -9.70 56.29 -5.78
CA THR A 25 -10.01 55.65 -4.50
C THR A 25 -9.94 54.13 -4.65
N ALA A 26 -8.97 53.52 -3.97
CA ALA A 26 -8.87 52.07 -3.87
C ALA A 26 -10.11 51.50 -3.17
N PRO A 27 -10.77 50.46 -3.71
CA PRO A 27 -11.79 49.73 -2.97
C PRO A 27 -11.15 49.02 -1.76
N PRO A 28 -11.87 48.89 -0.64
CA PRO A 28 -11.35 48.25 0.56
C PRO A 28 -10.93 46.80 0.26
N ALA A 29 -9.76 46.43 0.80
CA ALA A 29 -9.17 45.10 0.68
C ALA A 29 -10.21 44.01 1.00
N ALA A 30 -10.50 43.17 0.01
CA ALA A 30 -11.18 41.91 0.24
C ALA A 30 -10.34 41.10 1.25
N GLY A 31 -10.99 40.63 2.32
CA GLY A 31 -10.36 39.75 3.30
C GLY A 31 -9.76 38.50 2.64
N PRO A 32 -8.82 37.81 3.31
CA PRO A 32 -8.19 36.63 2.75
C PRO A 32 -9.25 35.58 2.40
N SER A 33 -9.50 35.45 1.10
CA SER A 33 -10.25 34.36 0.50
C SER A 33 -9.53 33.05 0.85
N SER A 34 -10.15 32.24 1.70
CA SER A 34 -9.78 30.85 1.93
C SER A 34 -9.98 30.05 0.66
N GLY A 35 -9.03 30.10 -0.25
CA GLY A 35 -8.82 29.05 -1.23
C GLY A 35 -7.82 28.06 -0.64
N PRO A 36 -8.21 26.80 -0.47
CA PRO A 36 -7.32 25.78 -0.97
C PRO A 36 -8.09 24.61 -1.58
N HIS A 37 -7.93 24.43 -2.88
CA HIS A 37 -7.80 23.06 -3.37
C HIS A 37 -6.53 23.01 -4.21
N VAL A 38 -5.47 22.51 -3.57
CA VAL A 38 -4.29 21.99 -4.23
C VAL A 38 -4.79 20.97 -5.26
N PRO A 39 -4.33 20.99 -6.53
CA PRO A 39 -4.71 19.96 -7.47
C PRO A 39 -4.20 18.63 -6.93
N GLU A 40 -5.14 17.78 -6.53
CA GLU A 40 -4.91 16.36 -6.31
C GLU A 40 -4.26 15.82 -7.58
N THR A 41 -2.96 15.54 -7.52
CA THR A 41 -2.27 14.84 -8.60
C THR A 41 -2.96 13.49 -8.73
N THR A 42 -3.79 13.34 -9.76
CA THR A 42 -4.46 12.09 -10.09
C THR A 42 -3.39 11.10 -10.54
N GLU A 43 -2.72 10.46 -9.59
CA GLU A 43 -1.97 9.24 -9.86
C GLU A 43 -2.94 8.27 -10.56
N PRO A 44 -2.55 7.66 -11.70
CA PRO A 44 -3.43 6.72 -12.38
C PRO A 44 -3.89 5.65 -11.38
N PRO A 45 -5.18 5.27 -11.39
CA PRO A 45 -5.72 4.36 -10.39
C PRO A 45 -4.90 3.06 -10.38
N ASN A 46 -4.44 2.66 -9.20
CA ASN A 46 -3.67 1.44 -9.05
C ASN A 46 -4.51 0.26 -9.58
N PRO A 47 -3.99 -0.52 -10.56
CA PRO A 47 -4.77 -1.55 -11.23
C PRO A 47 -5.24 -2.65 -10.27
N TRP A 48 -4.58 -2.81 -9.13
CA TRP A 48 -4.91 -3.80 -8.12
C TRP A 48 -6.11 -3.42 -7.25
N ASP A 49 -6.41 -2.12 -7.12
CA ASP A 49 -7.46 -1.65 -6.20
C ASP A 49 -8.84 -2.11 -6.65
N ALA A 50 -9.13 -2.03 -7.96
CA ALA A 50 -10.38 -2.53 -8.53
C ALA A 50 -10.54 -4.05 -8.35
N LEU A 51 -9.45 -4.81 -8.44
CA LEU A 51 -9.46 -6.26 -8.23
C LEU A 51 -9.69 -6.59 -6.75
N ARG A 52 -9.04 -5.86 -5.84
CA ARG A 52 -9.21 -6.03 -4.39
C ARG A 52 -10.63 -5.75 -3.93
N LEU A 53 -11.26 -4.69 -4.45
CA LEU A 53 -12.66 -4.36 -4.16
C LEU A 53 -13.65 -5.42 -4.66
N ARG A 54 -13.27 -6.20 -5.67
CA ARG A 54 -14.02 -7.38 -6.13
C ARG A 54 -13.78 -8.64 -5.29
N GLY A 55 -12.92 -8.56 -4.27
CA GLY A 55 -12.55 -9.71 -3.44
C GLY A 55 -11.42 -10.58 -4.01
N VAL A 56 -10.71 -10.12 -5.04
CA VAL A 56 -9.54 -10.83 -5.56
C VAL A 56 -8.40 -10.69 -4.56
N GLU A 57 -7.97 -11.80 -3.98
CA GLU A 57 -6.93 -11.83 -2.94
C GLU A 57 -5.56 -12.19 -3.50
N PHE A 58 -5.51 -12.86 -4.66
CA PHE A 58 -4.27 -13.24 -5.34
C PHE A 58 -4.41 -13.10 -6.85
N VAL A 59 -3.37 -12.59 -7.47
CA VAL A 59 -3.26 -12.42 -8.92
C VAL A 59 -1.94 -12.99 -9.42
N ALA A 60 -1.97 -13.58 -10.60
CA ALA A 60 -0.75 -13.95 -11.31
C ALA A 60 -0.92 -13.82 -12.83
N MET A 61 0.19 -13.60 -13.52
CA MET A 61 0.24 -13.48 -14.97
C MET A 61 1.57 -13.94 -15.53
N GLY A 62 1.58 -14.32 -16.80
CA GLY A 62 2.78 -14.59 -17.57
C GLY A 62 2.62 -14.17 -19.03
N SER A 63 3.75 -13.96 -19.69
CA SER A 63 3.81 -13.40 -21.05
C SER A 63 3.91 -14.45 -22.15
N GLU A 64 4.42 -15.65 -21.85
CA GLU A 64 4.67 -16.68 -22.87
C GLU A 64 4.23 -18.08 -22.40
N PRO A 65 3.13 -18.63 -22.95
CA PRO A 65 2.07 -17.88 -23.66
C PRO A 65 1.39 -16.88 -22.70
N PHE A 66 0.63 -15.91 -23.21
CA PHE A 66 -0.08 -14.94 -22.36
C PHE A 66 -1.21 -15.60 -21.54
N TRP A 67 -1.17 -15.43 -20.22
CA TRP A 67 -2.18 -15.96 -19.29
C TRP A 67 -2.37 -15.10 -18.05
N SER A 68 -3.53 -15.25 -17.39
CA SER A 68 -3.84 -14.62 -16.11
C SER A 68 -4.58 -15.57 -15.16
N LEU A 69 -4.36 -15.41 -13.87
CA LEU A 69 -5.01 -16.15 -12.78
C LEU A 69 -5.49 -15.18 -11.70
N GLU A 70 -6.72 -15.37 -11.24
CA GLU A 70 -7.29 -14.69 -10.07
C GLU A 70 -7.77 -15.74 -9.05
N LEU A 71 -7.42 -15.56 -7.77
CA LEU A 71 -8.08 -16.25 -6.65
C LEU A 71 -8.97 -15.24 -5.93
N THR A 72 -10.23 -15.58 -5.71
CA THR A 72 -11.24 -14.65 -5.16
C THR A 72 -11.88 -15.24 -3.91
N ASN A 73 -11.86 -14.49 -2.82
CA ASN A 73 -12.53 -14.79 -1.53
C ASN A 73 -12.31 -16.22 -0.98
N GLN A 74 -11.20 -16.87 -1.31
CA GLN A 74 -10.95 -18.29 -1.00
C GLN A 74 -12.01 -19.26 -1.56
N GLU A 75 -12.80 -18.81 -2.54
CA GLU A 75 -13.97 -19.51 -3.07
C GLU A 75 -13.82 -19.90 -4.54
N ALA A 76 -13.17 -19.04 -5.34
CA ALA A 76 -13.10 -19.22 -6.78
C ALA A 76 -11.68 -19.03 -7.33
N LEU A 77 -11.36 -19.87 -8.32
CA LEU A 77 -10.17 -19.75 -9.16
C LEU A 77 -10.63 -19.43 -10.58
N ARG A 78 -10.14 -18.31 -11.13
CA ARG A 78 -10.33 -17.95 -12.54
C ARG A 78 -8.99 -18.02 -13.26
N PHE A 79 -8.93 -18.80 -14.34
CA PHE A 79 -7.77 -18.91 -15.23
C PHE A 79 -8.18 -18.51 -16.65
N ARG A 80 -7.35 -17.70 -17.32
CA ARG A 80 -7.60 -17.23 -18.69
C ARG A 80 -6.33 -17.34 -19.53
N THR A 81 -6.50 -17.76 -20.77
CA THR A 81 -5.45 -17.76 -21.79
C THR A 81 -5.94 -16.99 -23.02
N VAL A 82 -5.02 -16.49 -23.84
CA VAL A 82 -5.39 -15.84 -25.11
C VAL A 82 -5.99 -16.85 -26.10
N ALA A 83 -5.49 -18.08 -26.12
CA ALA A 83 -5.92 -19.11 -27.07
C ALA A 83 -7.36 -19.59 -26.85
N SER A 84 -7.84 -19.59 -25.60
CA SER A 84 -9.19 -20.10 -25.27
C SER A 84 -10.30 -19.07 -25.47
N GLY A 85 -10.01 -17.77 -25.54
CA GLY A 85 -11.00 -16.67 -25.58
C GLY A 85 -11.78 -16.49 -24.27
N ASP A 86 -12.32 -17.60 -23.75
CA ASP A 86 -13.08 -17.72 -22.50
C ASP A 86 -12.17 -17.96 -21.28
N SER A 87 -12.70 -17.58 -20.11
CA SER A 87 -12.08 -17.86 -18.81
C SER A 87 -12.62 -19.15 -18.20
N LEU A 88 -11.74 -20.04 -17.75
CA LEU A 88 -12.09 -21.16 -16.88
C LEU A 88 -12.31 -20.64 -15.47
N VAL A 89 -13.50 -20.87 -14.92
CA VAL A 89 -13.84 -20.53 -13.53
C VAL A 89 -14.25 -21.81 -12.82
N VAL A 90 -13.60 -22.11 -11.70
CA VAL A 90 -13.86 -23.30 -10.89
C VAL A 90 -13.91 -22.92 -9.40
N PRO A 91 -14.64 -23.67 -8.56
CA PRO A 91 -14.50 -23.57 -7.11
C PRO A 91 -13.03 -23.77 -6.71
N LEU A 92 -12.53 -22.96 -5.78
CA LEU A 92 -11.16 -23.05 -5.31
C LEU A 92 -10.98 -24.37 -4.54
N PRO A 93 -10.16 -25.32 -5.05
CA PRO A 93 -9.93 -26.56 -4.32
C PRO A 93 -9.10 -26.30 -3.07
N THR A 94 -9.14 -27.22 -2.11
CA THR A 94 -8.25 -27.15 -0.96
C THR A 94 -6.79 -27.20 -1.41
N ALA A 95 -5.99 -26.24 -0.96
CA ALA A 95 -4.56 -26.25 -1.23
C ALA A 95 -3.90 -27.47 -0.56
N SER A 96 -3.09 -28.20 -1.30
CA SER A 96 -2.12 -29.14 -0.73
C SER A 96 -0.77 -28.46 -0.61
N GLN A 97 -0.06 -28.70 0.51
CA GLN A 97 1.34 -28.29 0.62
C GLN A 97 2.19 -29.25 -0.21
N ALA A 98 2.98 -28.71 -1.13
CA ALA A 98 3.79 -29.51 -2.05
C ALA A 98 5.23 -29.60 -1.54
N GLN A 99 5.56 -30.65 -0.76
CA GLN A 99 6.92 -31.06 -0.34
C GLN A 99 7.76 -30.03 0.48
N ASP A 100 7.47 -28.73 0.38
CA ASP A 100 8.08 -27.58 1.05
C ASP A 100 6.97 -26.69 1.63
N ALA A 101 7.19 -26.10 2.81
CA ALA A 101 6.24 -25.21 3.50
C ALA A 101 5.89 -23.95 2.69
N ASN A 102 6.75 -23.55 1.74
CA ASN A 102 6.59 -22.33 0.94
C ASN A 102 5.95 -22.55 -0.43
N VAL A 103 5.43 -23.76 -0.70
CA VAL A 103 4.83 -24.12 -1.99
C VAL A 103 3.41 -24.67 -1.80
N LEU A 104 2.46 -24.00 -2.45
CA LEU A 104 1.05 -24.38 -2.45
C LEU A 104 0.65 -24.93 -3.80
N ARG A 105 -0.17 -25.98 -3.79
CA ARG A 105 -0.72 -26.58 -4.99
C ARG A 105 -2.24 -26.69 -4.93
N TYR A 106 -2.91 -26.11 -5.91
CA TYR A 106 -4.33 -26.24 -6.17
C TYR A 106 -4.52 -27.18 -7.36
N ARG A 107 -5.37 -28.20 -7.19
CA ARG A 107 -5.71 -29.16 -8.25
C ARG A 107 -7.21 -29.13 -8.49
N ALA A 108 -7.63 -28.62 -9.64
CA ALA A 108 -9.02 -28.57 -10.06
C ALA A 108 -9.27 -29.60 -11.16
N LEU A 109 -10.27 -30.46 -10.95
CA LEU A 109 -10.72 -31.46 -11.91
C LEU A 109 -12.07 -31.01 -12.48
N THR A 110 -12.17 -30.97 -13.80
CA THR A 110 -13.39 -30.58 -14.52
C THR A 110 -13.69 -31.62 -15.62
N PRO A 111 -14.92 -31.64 -16.16
CA PRO A 111 -15.22 -32.49 -17.32
C PRO A 111 -14.33 -32.19 -18.54
N ALA A 112 -13.84 -30.96 -18.68
CA ALA A 112 -12.98 -30.55 -19.79
C ALA A 112 -11.50 -30.95 -19.61
N GLY A 113 -11.09 -31.27 -18.38
CA GLY A 113 -9.70 -31.57 -18.07
C GLY A 113 -9.28 -31.22 -16.64
N GLU A 114 -7.98 -31.22 -16.43
CA GLU A 114 -7.32 -30.96 -15.15
C GLU A 114 -6.48 -29.68 -15.20
N LEU A 115 -6.60 -28.86 -14.16
CA LEU A 115 -5.76 -27.69 -13.92
C LEU A 115 -5.02 -27.84 -12.60
N THR A 116 -3.69 -27.79 -12.65
CA THR A 116 -2.83 -27.75 -11.46
C THR A 116 -2.12 -26.40 -11.39
N VAL A 117 -2.40 -25.62 -10.35
CA VAL A 117 -1.72 -24.35 -10.07
C VAL A 117 -0.75 -24.55 -8.92
N THR A 118 0.50 -24.19 -9.12
CA THR A 118 1.55 -24.18 -8.09
C THR A 118 1.98 -22.75 -7.82
N ILE A 119 1.89 -22.31 -6.57
CA ILE A 119 2.30 -20.98 -6.11
C ILE A 119 3.45 -21.17 -5.12
N ALA A 120 4.64 -20.69 -5.47
CA ALA A 120 5.82 -20.75 -4.63
C ALA A 120 6.21 -19.34 -4.16
N GLN A 121 6.46 -19.16 -2.86
CA GLN A 121 7.00 -17.91 -2.32
C GLN A 121 8.48 -17.77 -2.72
N ARG A 122 8.69 -17.33 -3.95
CA ARG A 122 10.00 -17.15 -4.58
C ARG A 122 9.95 -15.89 -5.44
N PRO A 123 10.87 -14.93 -5.24
CA PRO A 123 10.97 -13.73 -6.07
C PRO A 123 10.98 -14.08 -7.55
N CYS A 124 10.10 -13.43 -8.30
CA CYS A 124 9.85 -13.69 -9.70
C CYS A 124 10.01 -12.36 -10.47
N PRO A 125 11.10 -12.19 -11.24
CA PRO A 125 11.27 -10.99 -12.06
C PRO A 125 10.27 -11.04 -13.22
N ASN A 126 9.42 -10.02 -13.32
CA ASN A 126 8.54 -9.87 -14.47
C ASN A 126 9.38 -9.52 -15.70
N ALA A 127 9.38 -10.41 -16.70
CA ALA A 127 10.18 -10.29 -17.91
C ALA A 127 9.91 -9.00 -18.71
N MET A 128 8.73 -8.38 -18.56
CA MET A 128 8.36 -7.18 -19.32
C MET A 128 8.64 -5.87 -18.58
N SER A 129 8.38 -5.79 -17.26
CA SER A 129 8.50 -4.53 -16.50
C SER A 129 9.77 -4.44 -15.64
N GLY A 130 10.45 -5.57 -15.39
CA GLY A 130 11.54 -5.65 -14.41
C GLY A 130 11.09 -5.61 -12.95
N GLU A 131 9.79 -5.46 -12.68
CA GLU A 131 9.23 -5.56 -11.32
C GLU A 131 9.43 -6.98 -10.78
N VAL A 132 9.93 -7.10 -9.55
CA VAL A 132 10.08 -8.40 -8.88
C VAL A 132 8.87 -8.66 -8.00
N LEU A 133 8.02 -9.60 -8.41
CA LEU A 133 6.88 -10.02 -7.61
C LEU A 133 7.27 -11.15 -6.63
N PRO A 134 6.59 -11.27 -5.48
CA PRO A 134 7.01 -12.17 -4.41
C PRO A 134 6.75 -13.66 -4.69
N TYR A 135 5.91 -14.00 -5.67
CA TYR A 135 5.56 -15.39 -5.96
C TYR A 135 5.87 -15.78 -7.40
N THR A 136 6.45 -16.97 -7.55
CA THR A 136 6.56 -17.69 -8.82
C THR A 136 5.34 -18.60 -8.95
N VAL A 137 4.69 -18.57 -10.10
CA VAL A 137 3.47 -19.34 -10.35
C VAL A 137 3.64 -20.19 -11.60
N THR A 138 3.29 -21.47 -11.47
CA THR A 138 3.22 -22.42 -12.58
C THR A 138 1.82 -22.97 -12.68
N VAL A 139 1.22 -22.89 -13.86
CA VAL A 139 -0.06 -23.54 -14.17
C VAL A 139 0.19 -24.67 -15.15
N GLN A 140 -0.27 -25.86 -14.84
CA GLN A 140 -0.25 -27.02 -15.71
C GLN A 140 -1.69 -27.36 -16.09
N ALA A 141 -2.01 -27.30 -17.37
CA ALA A 141 -3.32 -27.62 -17.91
C ALA A 141 -3.24 -28.87 -18.77
N ARG A 142 -4.15 -29.81 -18.56
CA ARG A 142 -4.35 -31.00 -19.40
C ARG A 142 -5.82 -31.05 -19.79
N THR A 143 -6.13 -31.19 -21.07
CA THR A 143 -7.52 -31.30 -21.52
C THR A 143 -7.82 -32.73 -21.95
N ALA A 144 -9.10 -33.09 -22.01
CA ALA A 144 -9.49 -34.40 -22.55
C ALA A 144 -9.12 -34.56 -24.04
N ALA A 145 -9.09 -33.44 -24.79
CA ALA A 145 -8.74 -33.42 -26.21
C ALA A 145 -7.22 -33.48 -26.46
N GLU A 146 -6.41 -32.95 -25.52
CA GLU A 146 -4.96 -32.93 -25.60
C GLU A 146 -4.36 -33.44 -24.28
N PRO A 147 -3.95 -34.73 -24.22
CA PRO A 147 -3.44 -35.33 -23.00
C PRO A 147 -2.05 -34.81 -22.60
N ALA A 148 -1.34 -34.18 -23.53
CA ALA A 148 -0.06 -33.53 -23.24
C ALA A 148 -0.27 -32.31 -22.32
N SER A 149 0.51 -32.24 -21.26
CA SER A 149 0.45 -31.13 -20.31
C SER A 149 0.99 -29.85 -20.95
N ARG A 150 0.17 -28.80 -20.97
CA ARG A 150 0.62 -27.45 -21.29
C ARG A 150 1.03 -26.76 -19.99
N GLU A 151 2.18 -26.12 -20.00
CA GLU A 151 2.71 -25.40 -18.84
C GLU A 151 2.77 -23.89 -19.10
N PHE A 152 2.42 -23.13 -18.08
CA PHE A 152 2.37 -21.68 -18.08
C PHE A 152 3.16 -21.19 -16.87
N ALA A 153 4.24 -20.44 -17.11
CA ALA A 153 5.06 -19.86 -16.06
C ALA A 153 4.79 -18.35 -15.95
N GLY A 154 4.89 -17.81 -14.74
CA GLY A 154 4.65 -16.40 -14.50
C GLY A 154 4.83 -16.01 -13.05
N CYS A 155 4.44 -14.78 -12.74
CA CYS A 155 4.66 -14.15 -11.45
C CYS A 155 3.32 -13.73 -10.83
N GLY A 156 3.25 -13.70 -9.50
CA GLY A 156 2.03 -13.32 -8.78
C GLY A 156 2.27 -12.65 -7.44
N ARG A 157 1.18 -12.10 -6.88
CA ARG A 157 1.16 -11.42 -5.59
C ARG A 157 -0.19 -11.59 -4.90
N TYR A 158 -0.18 -11.54 -3.57
CA TYR A 158 -1.40 -11.33 -2.81
C TYR A 158 -1.75 -9.84 -2.79
N LEU A 159 -3.04 -9.54 -2.95
CA LEU A 159 -3.57 -8.17 -2.87
C LEU A 159 -4.02 -7.82 -1.45
N GLY A 160 -4.37 -8.83 -0.64
CA GLY A 160 -4.93 -8.63 0.71
C GLY A 160 -6.42 -8.25 0.67
N ASP A 161 -7.05 -8.27 1.84
CA ASP A 161 -8.46 -7.89 1.99
C ASP A 161 -8.60 -6.36 1.98
N TYR A 162 -9.44 -5.81 1.10
CA TYR A 162 -9.65 -4.36 0.99
C TYR A 162 -10.09 -3.72 2.32
N ARG A 163 -10.78 -4.46 3.18
CA ARG A 163 -11.27 -3.98 4.48
C ARG A 163 -10.15 -3.64 5.45
N LEU A 164 -8.93 -4.13 5.21
CA LEU A 164 -7.74 -3.77 6.00
C LEU A 164 -7.24 -2.36 5.70
N HIS A 165 -7.47 -1.84 4.48
CA HIS A 165 -6.98 -0.53 4.04
C HIS A 165 -7.73 0.58 4.78
N ASP A 166 -7.23 0.96 5.95
CA ASP A 166 -7.92 1.85 6.87
C ASP A 166 -7.01 2.33 8.02
N LEU A 167 -7.58 3.17 8.88
CA LEU A 167 -7.02 3.61 10.14
C LEU A 167 -7.57 2.77 11.31
N TRP A 168 -6.67 2.24 12.13
CA TRP A 168 -6.93 1.24 13.17
C TRP A 168 -6.35 1.68 14.52
N ALA A 169 -7.20 2.06 15.47
CA ALA A 169 -6.81 2.42 16.84
C ALA A 169 -6.52 1.18 17.70
N LEU A 170 -5.37 1.10 18.35
CA LEU A 170 -5.01 -0.04 19.19
C LEU A 170 -5.92 -0.11 20.43
N GLU A 171 -6.61 -1.22 20.66
CA GLU A 171 -7.41 -1.50 21.87
C GLU A 171 -6.66 -2.37 22.88
N PHE A 172 -5.96 -3.39 22.41
CA PHE A 172 -5.22 -4.32 23.27
C PHE A 172 -3.87 -4.72 22.67
N ILE A 173 -2.87 -4.87 23.54
CA ILE A 173 -1.59 -5.49 23.22
C ILE A 173 -1.32 -6.60 24.24
N ASP A 174 -1.27 -7.84 23.77
CA ASP A 174 -1.04 -9.05 24.58
C ASP A 174 -1.97 -9.12 25.80
N GLY A 175 -3.25 -8.83 25.60
CA GLY A 175 -4.28 -8.81 26.63
C GLY A 175 -4.30 -7.55 27.52
N GLN A 176 -3.31 -6.65 27.40
CA GLN A 176 -3.28 -5.40 28.15
C GLN A 176 -4.12 -4.33 27.44
N ALA A 177 -5.08 -3.74 28.15
CA ALA A 177 -5.94 -2.68 27.63
C ALA A 177 -5.15 -1.38 27.41
N VAL A 178 -5.31 -0.82 26.22
CA VAL A 178 -4.73 0.46 25.81
C VAL A 178 -5.83 1.51 25.87
N THR A 179 -5.61 2.60 26.62
CA THR A 179 -6.59 3.68 26.82
C THR A 179 -5.98 5.03 26.47
N ALA A 180 -6.80 5.99 26.02
CA ALA A 180 -6.31 7.31 25.62
C ALA A 180 -5.59 8.03 26.78
N ALA A 181 -6.03 7.84 28.03
CA ALA A 181 -5.45 8.47 29.22
C ALA A 181 -3.97 8.10 29.47
N GLN A 182 -3.46 7.02 28.87
CA GLN A 182 -2.05 6.62 28.97
C GLN A 182 -1.13 7.47 28.08
N PHE A 183 -1.68 8.26 27.16
CA PHE A 183 -0.92 8.98 26.14
C PHE A 183 -1.32 10.45 26.08
N ALA A 184 -0.34 11.34 25.93
CA ALA A 184 -0.58 12.79 26.00
C ALA A 184 -1.29 13.36 24.77
N GLN A 185 -1.17 12.71 23.60
CA GLN A 185 -1.68 13.23 22.32
C GLN A 185 -2.87 12.42 21.81
N ARG A 186 -2.61 11.18 21.42
CA ARG A 186 -3.56 10.29 20.77
C ARG A 186 -3.24 8.85 21.13
N LYS A 187 -4.25 7.99 20.99
CA LYS A 187 -4.07 6.56 21.16
C LYS A 187 -3.13 6.02 20.08
N PRO A 188 -2.27 5.04 20.37
CA PRO A 188 -1.51 4.34 19.34
C PRO A 188 -2.42 3.77 18.25
N TYR A 189 -1.99 3.84 16.99
CA TYR A 189 -2.77 3.40 15.85
C TYR A 189 -1.89 2.92 14.68
N LEU A 190 -2.52 2.22 13.75
CA LEU A 190 -1.98 1.87 12.42
C LEU A 190 -2.83 2.49 11.33
N GLU A 191 -2.19 3.01 10.30
CA GLU A 191 -2.79 3.30 9.01
C GLU A 191 -2.21 2.28 8.03
N LEU A 192 -3.06 1.35 7.57
CA LEU A 192 -2.66 0.31 6.63
C LEU A 192 -3.02 0.77 5.23
N ASN A 193 -2.04 0.89 4.35
CA ASN A 193 -2.25 1.25 2.96
C ASN A 193 -1.82 0.10 2.05
N LEU A 194 -2.80 -0.66 1.56
CA LEU A 194 -2.58 -1.80 0.65
C LEU A 194 -2.25 -1.39 -0.79
N THR A 195 -2.50 -0.14 -1.17
CA THR A 195 -2.21 0.38 -2.50
C THR A 195 -0.72 0.70 -2.62
N ARG A 196 -0.17 1.36 -1.59
CA ARG A 196 1.24 1.73 -1.46
C ARG A 196 2.10 0.67 -0.75
N GLU A 197 1.48 -0.41 -0.26
CA GLU A 197 2.13 -1.48 0.49
C GLU A 197 2.96 -0.97 1.67
N GLU A 198 2.35 -0.06 2.43
CA GLU A 198 2.97 0.60 3.57
C GLU A 198 2.06 0.55 4.80
N VAL A 199 2.69 0.67 5.95
CA VAL A 199 2.05 1.01 7.20
C VAL A 199 2.63 2.31 7.70
N LEU A 200 1.75 3.22 8.11
CA LEU A 200 2.09 4.40 8.91
C LEU A 200 1.44 4.24 10.29
N GLY A 201 1.89 4.98 11.28
CA GLY A 201 1.25 4.91 12.58
C GLY A 201 1.87 5.78 13.64
N PHE A 202 1.21 5.80 14.78
CA PHE A 202 1.69 6.43 15.99
C PHE A 202 1.83 5.39 17.09
N SER A 203 2.98 5.36 17.74
CA SER A 203 3.33 4.33 18.73
C SER A 203 3.06 4.73 20.19
N GLY A 204 2.41 5.88 20.40
CA GLY A 204 2.16 6.45 21.73
C GLY A 204 3.11 7.60 22.08
N CYS A 205 4.27 7.67 21.42
CA CYS A 205 5.28 8.69 21.62
C CYS A 205 5.81 9.26 20.30
N ASN A 206 6.15 8.36 19.37
CA ASN A 206 6.72 8.67 18.07
C ASN A 206 5.84 8.14 16.94
N ASP A 207 5.87 8.84 15.81
CA ASP A 207 5.35 8.30 14.55
C ASP A 207 6.30 7.25 14.00
N PHE A 208 5.75 6.30 13.24
CA PHE A 208 6.51 5.25 12.59
C PHE A 208 5.96 4.90 11.21
N SER A 209 6.80 4.27 10.40
CA SER A 209 6.46 3.74 9.10
C SER A 209 7.22 2.44 8.80
N GLY A 210 6.69 1.65 7.88
CA GLY A 210 7.31 0.43 7.40
C GLY A 210 6.60 -0.12 6.16
N SER A 211 7.19 -1.12 5.51
CA SER A 211 6.50 -1.83 4.42
C SER A 211 5.46 -2.79 4.97
N LEU A 212 4.43 -3.05 4.19
CA LEU A 212 3.32 -3.95 4.48
C LEU A 212 3.07 -4.84 3.26
N SER A 213 3.19 -6.15 3.41
CA SER A 213 2.97 -7.09 2.32
C SER A 213 1.87 -8.08 2.68
N PRO A 214 0.77 -8.14 1.91
CA PRO A 214 -0.21 -9.21 2.04
C PRO A 214 0.39 -10.59 1.76
N GLU A 215 -0.05 -11.58 2.53
CA GLU A 215 0.29 -12.99 2.35
C GLU A 215 -0.99 -13.83 2.41
N ARG A 216 -0.93 -15.09 1.99
CA ARG A 216 -2.09 -15.99 1.96
C ARG A 216 -2.90 -16.00 3.25
N ALA A 217 -2.21 -16.09 4.37
CA ALA A 217 -2.82 -16.28 5.68
C ALA A 217 -2.70 -15.03 6.55
N GLY A 218 -2.31 -13.88 5.99
CA GLY A 218 -1.86 -12.79 6.85
C GLY A 218 -1.30 -11.53 6.20
N LEU A 219 -0.62 -10.76 7.04
CA LEU A 219 0.14 -9.57 6.71
C LEU A 219 1.57 -9.73 7.21
N ARG A 220 2.55 -9.37 6.38
CA ARG A 220 3.94 -9.21 6.77
C ARG A 220 4.28 -7.75 6.91
N PHE A 221 4.81 -7.39 8.06
CA PHE A 221 5.33 -6.08 8.36
C PHE A 221 6.85 -6.08 8.14
N GLY A 222 7.36 -5.08 7.43
CA GLY A 222 8.79 -4.84 7.29
C GLY A 222 9.42 -4.29 8.57
N THR A 223 10.66 -3.83 8.47
CA THR A 223 11.31 -3.12 9.57
C THR A 223 10.61 -1.78 9.81
N MET A 224 10.17 -1.55 11.05
CA MET A 224 9.57 -0.27 11.43
C MET A 224 10.64 0.77 11.70
N ARG A 225 10.51 1.94 11.08
CA ARG A 225 11.33 3.14 11.32
C ARG A 225 10.47 4.17 12.02
N GLY A 226 11.05 4.99 12.89
CA GLY A 226 10.30 6.02 13.60
C GLY A 226 11.16 7.19 14.01
N THR A 227 10.51 8.25 14.50
CA THR A 227 11.18 9.43 15.07
C THR A 227 11.75 9.13 16.46
N MET A 228 12.53 10.07 17.01
CA MET A 228 13.23 9.92 18.30
C MET A 228 12.91 11.07 19.28
N LEU A 229 11.63 11.33 19.51
CA LEU A 229 11.16 12.22 20.57
C LEU A 229 11.20 11.53 21.93
N ALA A 230 11.48 12.31 22.98
CA ALA A 230 11.41 11.84 24.35
C ALA A 230 10.02 12.13 24.95
N CYS A 231 9.37 11.10 25.49
CA CYS A 231 8.11 11.25 26.22
C CYS A 231 7.92 10.13 27.27
N PRO A 232 6.96 10.25 28.20
CA PRO A 232 6.72 9.23 29.22
C PRO A 232 6.34 7.84 28.66
N ALA A 233 5.77 7.78 27.45
CA ALA A 233 5.29 6.54 26.83
C ALA A 233 6.37 5.77 26.02
N LEU A 234 7.65 6.13 26.13
CA LEU A 234 8.75 5.50 25.39
C LEU A 234 8.84 3.97 25.54
N ALA A 235 8.64 3.45 26.76
CA ALA A 235 8.67 2.01 27.01
C ALA A 235 7.54 1.27 26.27
N PHE A 236 6.36 1.89 26.21
CA PHE A 236 5.23 1.36 25.45
C PHE A 236 5.51 1.39 23.95
N GLU A 237 6.02 2.50 23.42
CA GLU A 237 6.41 2.62 22.01
C GLU A 237 7.36 1.48 21.61
N GLN A 238 8.40 1.24 22.42
CA GLN A 238 9.41 0.23 22.09
C GLN A 238 8.79 -1.17 22.02
N LYS A 239 7.92 -1.50 22.99
CA LYS A 239 7.17 -2.77 22.98
C LYS A 239 6.29 -2.87 21.73
N PHE A 240 5.48 -1.85 21.45
CA PHE A 240 4.52 -1.90 20.34
C PHE A 240 5.22 -1.94 18.98
N ARG A 241 6.27 -1.14 18.77
CA ARG A 241 7.07 -1.18 17.54
C ARG A 241 7.81 -2.51 17.36
N ALA A 242 8.37 -3.07 18.43
CA ALA A 242 9.03 -4.37 18.38
C ALA A 242 8.06 -5.51 18.07
N ALA A 243 6.81 -5.42 18.56
CA ALA A 243 5.77 -6.40 18.25
C ALA A 243 5.44 -6.46 16.75
N LEU A 244 5.57 -5.33 16.02
CA LEU A 244 5.26 -5.25 14.59
C LEU A 244 6.49 -5.46 13.69
N SER A 245 7.64 -4.92 14.07
CA SER A 245 8.81 -4.82 13.19
C SER A 245 9.35 -6.18 12.73
N GLY A 246 9.31 -6.41 11.41
CA GLY A 246 9.77 -7.64 10.77
C GLY A 246 8.88 -8.86 11.02
N GLN A 247 7.69 -8.67 11.61
CA GLN A 247 6.81 -9.77 12.00
C GLN A 247 5.77 -10.08 10.92
N ALA A 248 5.34 -11.34 10.89
CA ALA A 248 4.17 -11.77 10.13
C ALA A 248 3.03 -12.10 11.10
N PHE A 249 1.81 -11.75 10.70
CA PHE A 249 0.60 -11.93 11.49
C PHE A 249 -0.48 -12.57 10.65
N THR A 250 -1.18 -13.54 11.23
CA THR A 250 -2.53 -13.86 10.78
C THR A 250 -3.48 -12.77 11.25
N TYR A 251 -4.63 -12.61 10.59
CA TYR A 251 -5.59 -11.60 11.00
C TYR A 251 -7.03 -12.10 11.00
N ARG A 252 -7.87 -11.41 11.77
CA ARG A 252 -9.32 -11.56 11.77
C ARG A 252 -9.97 -10.18 11.74
N LEU A 253 -11.00 -10.05 10.91
CA LEU A 253 -11.84 -8.86 10.81
C LEU A 253 -13.27 -9.19 11.22
N GLU A 254 -13.69 -8.70 12.38
CA GLU A 254 -15.04 -8.91 12.90
C GLU A 254 -15.48 -7.72 13.75
N ASN A 255 -16.76 -7.33 13.67
CA ASN A 255 -17.32 -6.28 14.53
C ASN A 255 -16.50 -4.97 14.56
N ARG A 256 -16.00 -4.53 13.39
CA ARG A 256 -15.12 -3.36 13.22
C ARG A 256 -13.79 -3.44 14.01
N ARG A 257 -13.36 -4.65 14.36
CA ARG A 257 -12.07 -4.93 14.96
C ARG A 257 -11.17 -5.70 14.01
N LEU A 258 -9.90 -5.32 14.04
CA LEU A 258 -8.80 -6.05 13.44
C LEU A 258 -8.02 -6.71 14.58
N THR A 259 -7.97 -8.03 14.57
CA THR A 259 -7.06 -8.79 15.42
C THR A 259 -5.89 -9.23 14.57
N LEU A 260 -4.67 -8.88 14.96
CA LEU A 260 -3.42 -9.42 14.42
C LEU A 260 -2.84 -10.39 15.43
N GLU A 261 -2.57 -11.62 15.01
CA GLU A 261 -2.07 -12.68 15.88
C GLU A 261 -0.92 -13.46 15.23
N ASN A 262 0.12 -13.70 16.01
CA ASN A 262 1.20 -14.62 15.68
C ASN A 262 1.57 -15.46 16.92
N ARG A 263 2.66 -16.23 16.86
CA ARG A 263 3.07 -17.12 17.96
C ARG A 263 3.44 -16.39 19.26
N VAL A 264 3.69 -15.08 19.20
CA VAL A 264 4.25 -14.28 20.31
C VAL A 264 3.28 -13.19 20.75
N ASN A 265 2.69 -12.46 19.81
CA ASN A 265 1.93 -11.24 20.08
C ASN A 265 0.48 -11.39 19.61
N THR A 266 -0.43 -10.77 20.36
CA THR A 266 -1.82 -10.54 19.97
C THR A 266 -2.15 -9.06 20.08
N LEU A 267 -2.46 -8.43 18.95
CA LEU A 267 -2.80 -7.02 18.86
C LEU A 267 -4.25 -6.88 18.40
N VAL A 268 -5.08 -6.16 19.14
CA VAL A 268 -6.48 -5.91 18.78
C VAL A 268 -6.66 -4.44 18.54
N PHE A 269 -7.22 -4.09 17.40
CA PHE A 269 -7.49 -2.71 16.99
C PHE A 269 -8.97 -2.53 16.68
N ARG A 270 -9.43 -1.27 16.73
CA ARG A 270 -10.75 -0.84 16.28
C ARG A 270 -10.58 0.11 15.10
N LYS A 271 -11.37 -0.08 14.05
CA LYS A 271 -11.43 0.84 12.92
C LYS A 271 -11.88 2.24 13.39
N PHE A 272 -11.18 3.29 12.97
CA PHE A 272 -11.62 4.67 13.21
C PHE A 272 -12.97 4.91 12.51
N ASP A 273 -13.84 5.69 13.15
CA ASP A 273 -15.11 6.14 12.58
C ASP A 273 -14.89 7.28 11.59
#